data_AF-A0A2N0QHU8-F1
#
_entry.id   AF-A0A2N0QHU8-F1
#
_cell.length_a   1.000
_cell.length_b   1.000
_cell.length_c   1.000
_cell.angle_alpha   90.00
_cell.angle_beta   90.00
_cell.angle_gamma   90.00
#
_symmetry.space_group_name_H-M   'P 1'
#
loop_
_entity.id
_entity.type
_entity.pdbx_description
1 polymer ?
#
loop_
_entity_poly.entity_id
_entity_poly.type
_entity_poly.pdbx_seq_one_letter_code
_entity_poly.pdbx_strand_id
1 'polypeptide(L)' 'MEKDWEQVRFIYEAGIKTKIATFETNVPSSFEQWFGNANIACTLVAEENSKILGWCKLTP' A
#
# COMPACT_ATOMS: atom_id res chain seq x y z
N MET A 1 -6.58 8.41 -1.36
CA MET A 1 -5.75 7.24 -1.72
C MET A 1 -4.58 7.59 -2.62
N GLU A 2 -4.78 8.14 -3.83
CA GLU A 2 -3.62 8.42 -4.71
C GLU A 2 -2.59 9.36 -4.06
N LYS A 3 -3.06 10.43 -3.39
CA LYS A 3 -2.21 11.33 -2.59
C LYS A 3 -1.44 10.65 -1.45
N ASP A 4 -1.93 9.49 -0.99
CA ASP A 4 -1.38 8.75 0.15
C ASP A 4 -0.33 7.73 -0.30
N TRP A 5 -0.18 7.55 -1.63
CA TRP A 5 0.62 6.50 -2.25
C TRP A 5 2.07 6.50 -1.78
N GLU A 6 2.73 7.66 -1.71
CA GLU A 6 4.13 7.72 -1.29
C GLU A 6 4.35 7.14 0.13
N GLN A 7 3.43 7.38 1.06
CA GLN A 7 3.53 6.83 2.42
C GLN A 7 3.14 5.34 2.47
N VAL A 8 2.13 4.93 1.70
CA VAL A 8 1.75 3.52 1.54
C VAL A 8 2.92 2.72 0.95
N ARG A 9 3.54 3.24 -0.11
CA ARG A 9 4.72 2.69 -0.78
C ARG A 9 5.88 2.52 0.18
N PHE A 10 6.13 3.51 1.04
CA PHE A 10 7.17 3.44 2.07
C PHE A 10 6.93 2.28 3.05
N ILE A 11 5.70 2.11 3.56
CA ILE A 11 5.33 1.00 4.44
C ILE A 11 5.48 -0.35 3.71
N TYR A 12 5.03 -0.41 2.46
CA TYR A 12 5.14 -1.61 1.62
C TYR A 12 6.60 -2.04 1.43
N GLU A 13 7.48 -1.08 1.11
CA GLU A 13 8.91 -1.33 0.92
C GLU A 13 9.58 -1.86 2.19
N ALA A 14 9.23 -1.28 3.34
CA ALA A 14 9.70 -1.75 4.63
C ALA A 14 9.32 -3.22 4.87
N GLY A 15 8.08 -3.59 4.50
CA GLY A 15 7.61 -4.98 4.51
C GLY A 15 8.44 -5.91 3.61
N ILE A 16 8.67 -5.55 2.35
CA ILE A 16 9.51 -6.33 1.42
C ILE A 16 10.91 -6.57 1.99
N LYS A 17 11.54 -5.53 2.56
CA LYS A 17 12.89 -5.61 3.14
C LYS A 17 13.01 -6.67 4.25
N THR A 18 11.92 -6.98 4.94
CA THR A 18 11.90 -8.04 5.97
C THR A 18 11.93 -9.46 5.39
N LYS A 19 11.58 -9.64 4.11
CA LYS A 19 11.47 -10.93 3.41
C LYS A 19 10.46 -11.93 4.02
N ILE A 20 9.57 -11.46 4.89
CA ILE A 20 8.53 -12.31 5.52
C ILE A 20 7.11 -11.79 5.29
N ALA A 21 6.95 -10.55 4.83
CA ALA A 21 5.64 -9.90 4.70
C ALA A 21 4.94 -10.19 3.36
N THR A 22 5.68 -10.51 2.30
CA THR A 22 5.15 -10.73 0.94
C THR A 22 6.13 -11.55 0.09
N PHE A 23 5.63 -12.20 -0.97
CA PHE A 23 6.46 -12.84 -2.00
C PHE A 23 7.01 -11.83 -3.03
N GLU A 24 6.51 -10.60 -3.03
CA GLU A 24 7.01 -9.56 -3.92
C GLU A 24 8.44 -9.14 -3.56
N THR A 25 9.23 -8.92 -4.60
CA THR A 25 10.65 -8.52 -4.47
C THR A 25 10.86 -7.03 -4.66
N ASN A 26 9.89 -6.34 -5.29
CA ASN A 26 9.94 -4.92 -5.57
C ASN A 26 8.59 -4.30 -5.30
N VAL A 27 8.59 -3.04 -4.85
CA VAL A 27 7.35 -2.27 -4.68
C VAL A 27 6.80 -1.91 -6.06
N PRO A 28 5.46 -1.91 -6.26
CA PRO A 28 4.85 -1.38 -7.47
C PRO A 28 5.36 0.02 -7.83
N SER A 29 5.46 0.31 -9.12
CA SER A 29 6.06 1.56 -9.62
C SER A 29 5.13 2.76 -9.49
N SER A 30 3.81 2.54 -9.49
CA SER A 30 2.79 3.59 -9.40
C SER A 30 1.60 3.16 -8.53
N PHE A 31 0.78 4.14 -8.15
CA PHE A 31 -0.46 3.91 -7.44
C PHE A 31 -1.40 3.01 -8.23
N GLU A 32 -1.51 3.21 -9.55
CA GLU A 32 -2.40 2.45 -10.44
C GLU A 32 -1.98 0.99 -10.51
N GLN A 33 -0.67 0.71 -10.55
CA GLN A 33 -0.16 -0.65 -10.53
C GLN A 33 -0.47 -1.35 -9.19
N TRP A 34 -0.32 -0.62 -8.08
CA TRP A 34 -0.65 -1.16 -6.76
C TRP A 34 -2.16 -1.32 -6.55
N PHE A 35 -2.96 -0.38 -7.04
CA PHE A 35 -4.41 -0.37 -6.90
C PHE A 35 -5.06 -1.41 -7.81
N GLY A 36 -4.69 -1.46 -9.09
CA GLY A 36 -5.09 -2.49 -10.05
C GLY A 36 -6.61 -2.71 -10.08
N ASN A 37 -7.03 -3.93 -9.74
CA ASN A 37 -8.43 -4.36 -9.66
C ASN A 37 -9.01 -4.31 -8.23
N ALA A 38 -8.37 -3.58 -7.32
CA ALA A 38 -8.83 -3.47 -5.95
C ALA A 38 -10.21 -2.83 -5.85
N ASN A 39 -10.97 -3.29 -4.86
CA ASN A 39 -12.24 -2.67 -4.53
C ASN A 39 -11.98 -1.33 -3.83
N ILE A 40 -12.40 -0.23 -4.45
CA ILE A 40 -12.20 1.14 -3.93
C ILE A 40 -12.82 1.35 -2.55
N ALA A 41 -13.97 0.73 -2.26
CA ALA A 41 -14.67 0.86 -0.98
C ALA A 41 -14.00 0.06 0.14
N CYS A 42 -13.20 -0.95 -0.22
CA CYS A 42 -12.50 -1.84 0.70
C CYS A 42 -10.96 -1.67 0.63
N THR A 43 -10.52 -0.52 0.11
CA THR A 43 -9.12 -0.10 0.16
C THR A 43 -9.06 1.08 1.09
N LEU A 44 -8.40 0.95 2.23
CA LEU A 44 -8.42 1.94 3.31
C LEU A 44 -7.02 2.23 3.79
N VAL A 45 -6.83 3.43 4.32
CA VAL A 45 -5.63 3.85 5.04
C VAL A 45 -5.99 4.20 6.47
N ALA A 46 -5.13 3.87 7.41
CA ALA A 46 -5.18 4.40 8.77
C ALA A 46 -4.30 5.66 8.81
N GLU A 47 -4.89 6.81 9.11
CA GLU A 47 -4.23 8.10 9.12
C GLU A 47 -4.33 8.76 10.50
N GLU A 48 -3.22 9.30 11.00
CA GLU A 48 -3.18 10.15 12.19
C GLU A 48 -2.25 11.34 11.92
N ASN A 49 -2.74 12.57 12.16
CA ASN A 49 -1.97 13.79 11.94
C ASN A 49 -1.28 13.87 10.56
N SER A 50 -2.00 13.50 9.49
CA SER A 50 -1.49 13.45 8.11
C SER A 50 -0.38 12.42 7.85
N LYS A 51 -0.13 11.51 8.79
CA LYS A 51 0.77 10.38 8.65
C LYS A 51 -0.02 9.10 8.45
N ILE A 52 0.33 8.33 7.42
CA ILE A 52 -0.22 7.00 7.20
C ILE A 52 0.47 6.03 8.14
N LEU A 53 -0.32 5.37 8.99
CA LEU A 53 0.15 4.36 9.95
C LEU A 53 0.08 2.95 9.36
N GLY A 54 -0.79 2.73 8.38
CA GLY A 54 -1.01 1.45 7.74
C GLY A 54 -2.09 1.52 6.67
N TRP A 55 -2.30 0.43 5.97
CA TRP A 55 -3.30 0.32 4.91
C TRP A 55 -3.85 -1.11 4.81
N CYS A 56 -5.01 -1.24 4.21
CA CYS A 56 -5.55 -2.52 3.76
C CYS A 56 -6.10 -2.37 2.34
N LYS A 57 -6.04 -3.45 1.56
CA LYS A 57 -6.49 -3.51 0.18
C LYS A 57 -7.17 -4.84 -0.06
N LEU A 58 -8.39 -4.82 -0.56
CA LEU A 58 -9.12 -6.01 -0.96
C LEU A 58 -9.16 -6.11 -2.49
N THR A 59 -8.76 -7.25 -3.03
CA THR A 59 -8.83 -7.61 -4.45
C THR A 59 -9.69 -8.88 -4.61
N PRO A 60 -10.34 -9.11 -5.77
CA PRO A 60 -11.03 -10.37 -6.07
C PRO A 60 -10.15 -11.62 -5.96
#